data_AF-A0A509E5T1-F1
#
_entry.id   AF-A0A509E5T1-F1
#
_cell.length_a   1.000
_cell.length_b   1.000
_cell.length_c   1.000
_cell.angle_alpha   90.00
_cell.angle_beta   90.00
_cell.angle_gamma   90.00
#
_symmetry.space_group_name_H-M   'P 1'
#
loop_
_entity.id
_entity.type
_entity.pdbx_description
1 polymer ?
#
loop_
_entity_poly.entity_id
_entity_poly.type
_entity_poly.pdbx_seq_one_letter_code
_entity_poly.pdbx_strand_id
1 'polypeptide(L)' 'MQSEIAREILAYLRSTHRLPGARLRITTLDERFGTDPAVAAAVSELARTGYVATPDAGTVELTPRGYEALLSNKF' A
#
# COMPACT_ATOMS: atom_id res chain seq x y z
N MET A 1 -9.78 -4.70 10.23
CA MET A 1 -10.65 -4.44 9.07
C MET A 1 -10.02 -3.28 8.34
N GLN A 2 -9.63 -3.43 7.08
CA GLN A 2 -8.95 -2.37 6.33
C GLN A 2 -9.95 -1.37 5.75
N SER A 3 -9.58 -0.09 5.69
CA SER A 3 -10.34 0.90 4.92
C SER A 3 -10.41 0.54 3.43
N GLU A 4 -11.42 1.03 2.73
CA GLU A 4 -11.59 0.81 1.29
C GLU A 4 -10.36 1.30 0.50
N ILE A 5 -9.87 2.50 0.81
CA ILE A 5 -8.66 3.08 0.22
C ILE A 5 -7.43 2.19 0.49
N ALA A 6 -7.28 1.63 1.69
CA ALA A 6 -6.17 0.71 1.96
C ALA A 6 -6.22 -0.56 1.08
N ARG A 7 -7.42 -1.11 0.86
CA ARG A 7 -7.60 -2.27 -0.04
C ARG A 7 -7.32 -1.90 -1.49
N GLU A 8 -7.73 -0.71 -1.93
CA GLU A 8 -7.43 -0.20 -3.28
C GLU A 8 -5.94 0.06 -3.51
N ILE A 9 -5.23 0.62 -2.52
CA ILE A 9 -3.76 0.81 -2.59
C ILE A 9 -3.07 -0.56 -2.74
N LEU A 10 -3.47 -1.57 -1.98
CA LEU A 10 -2.94 -2.94 -2.13
C LEU A 10 -3.25 -3.54 -3.50
N ALA A 11 -4.49 -3.40 -3.97
CA ALA A 11 -4.88 -3.86 -5.30
C ALA A 11 -4.09 -3.16 -6.40
N TYR A 12 -3.79 -1.86 -6.23
CA TYR A 12 -2.95 -1.13 -7.16
C TYR A 12 -1.51 -1.66 -7.16
N LEU A 13 -0.91 -1.86 -5.98
CA LEU A 13 0.42 -2.45 -5.85
C LEU A 13 0.48 -3.83 -6.56
N ARG A 14 -0.55 -4.67 -6.39
CA ARG A 14 -0.69 -5.94 -7.14
C ARG A 14 -0.73 -5.73 -8.65
N SER A 15 -1.55 -4.79 -9.13
CA SER A 15 -1.71 -4.53 -10.58
C SER A 15 -0.44 -4.00 -11.24
N THR A 16 0.45 -3.37 -10.47
CA THR A 16 1.77 -2.92 -10.96
C THR A 16 2.82 -4.04 -11.03
N HIS A 17 2.42 -5.30 -10.82
CA HIS A 17 3.29 -6.49 -10.86
C HIS A 17 4.51 -6.41 -9.93
N ARG A 18 4.36 -5.70 -8.81
CA ARG A 18 5.44 -5.46 -7.86
C ARG A 18 5.69 -6.68 -6.99
N LEU A 19 6.91 -7.19 -7.03
CA LEU A 19 7.42 -8.14 -6.05
C LEU A 19 7.64 -7.45 -4.70
N PRO A 20 7.71 -8.22 -3.59
CA PRO A 20 8.16 -7.69 -2.31
C PRO A 20 9.47 -6.88 -2.46
N GLY A 21 9.55 -5.73 -1.80
CA GLY A 21 10.70 -4.82 -1.91
C GLY A 21 10.57 -3.73 -2.98
N ALA A 22 9.54 -3.79 -3.84
CA ALA A 22 9.30 -2.74 -4.81
C ALA A 22 8.69 -1.47 -4.16
N ARG A 23 9.30 -0.31 -4.44
CA ARG A 23 8.95 0.99 -3.82
C ARG A 23 8.15 1.90 -4.71
N LEU A 24 6.97 2.30 -4.27
CA LEU A 24 6.07 3.23 -4.95
C LEU A 24 6.16 4.60 -4.29
N ARG A 25 6.15 5.68 -5.07
CA ARG A 25 6.11 7.03 -4.49
C ARG A 25 4.72 7.32 -3.93
N ILE A 26 4.66 7.96 -2.76
CA ILE A 26 3.40 8.42 -2.17
C ILE A 26 2.68 9.39 -3.12
N THR A 27 3.43 10.25 -3.83
CA THR A 27 2.85 11.15 -4.83
C THR A 27 2.11 10.42 -5.95
N THR A 28 2.52 9.19 -6.31
CA THR A 28 1.80 8.37 -7.30
C THR A 28 0.49 7.83 -6.73
N LEU A 29 0.41 7.64 -5.41
CA LEU A 29 -0.85 7.33 -4.74
C LEU A 29 -1.74 8.57 -4.68
N ASP A 30 -1.18 9.73 -4.35
CA ASP A 30 -1.92 11.00 -4.30
C ASP A 30 -2.51 11.38 -5.68
N GLU A 31 -1.77 11.16 -6.76
CA GLU A 31 -2.26 11.41 -8.13
C GLU A 31 -3.42 10.49 -8.51
N ARG A 32 -3.43 9.26 -8.01
CA ARG A 32 -4.41 8.22 -8.38
C ARG A 32 -5.64 8.23 -7.49
N PHE A 33 -5.45 8.44 -6.19
CA PHE A 33 -6.48 8.34 -5.16
C PHE A 33 -6.88 9.71 -4.59
N GLY A 34 -6.25 10.78 -5.06
CA GLY A 34 -6.40 12.14 -4.55
C GLY A 34 -5.41 12.45 -3.42
N THR A 35 -5.07 13.72 -3.25
CA THR A 35 -4.16 14.22 -2.20
C THR A 35 -4.89 14.30 -0.85
N ASP A 36 -5.52 13.21 -0.44
CA ASP A 36 -6.42 13.17 0.71
C ASP A 36 -5.66 12.70 1.97
N PRO A 37 -5.91 13.31 3.14
CA PRO A 37 -5.49 12.75 4.44
C PRO A 37 -5.82 11.24 4.59
N ALA A 38 -6.84 10.75 3.90
CA ALA A 38 -7.22 9.35 3.83
C ALA A 38 -6.17 8.46 3.15
N VAL A 39 -5.41 8.93 2.16
CA VAL A 39 -4.30 8.16 1.56
C VAL A 39 -3.19 7.97 2.60
N ALA A 40 -2.82 9.03 3.31
CA ALA A 40 -1.84 8.96 4.39
C ALA A 40 -2.31 8.05 5.53
N ALA A 41 -3.60 8.12 5.89
CA ALA A 41 -4.20 7.25 6.90
C ALA A 41 -4.23 5.78 6.46
N ALA A 42 -4.55 5.51 5.19
CA ALA A 42 -4.56 4.18 4.61
C ALA A 42 -3.15 3.58 4.53
N VAL A 43 -2.15 4.34 4.10
CA VAL A 43 -0.74 3.92 4.13
C VAL A 43 -0.29 3.61 5.57
N SER A 44 -0.66 4.46 6.53
CA SER A 44 -0.36 4.23 7.95
C SER A 44 -1.06 2.98 8.51
N GLU A 45 -2.28 2.69 8.07
CA GLU A 45 -3.01 1.46 8.40
C GLU A 45 -2.32 0.21 7.84
N LEU A 46 -1.94 0.25 6.56
CA LEU A 46 -1.20 -0.85 5.92
C LEU A 46 0.18 -1.07 6.55
N ALA A 47 0.83 0.00 6.99
CA ALA A 47 2.10 -0.06 7.70
C ALA A 47 1.94 -0.72 9.08
N ARG A 48 0.92 -0.32 9.85
CA ARG A 48 0.61 -0.93 11.16
C ARG A 48 0.28 -2.42 11.06
N THR A 49 -0.34 -2.85 9.96
CA THR A 49 -0.64 -4.27 9.72
C THR A 49 0.55 -5.04 9.14
N GLY A 50 1.64 -4.35 8.80
CA GLY A 50 2.87 -4.92 8.24
C GLY A 50 2.74 -5.35 6.78
N TYR A 51 1.72 -4.87 6.06
CA TYR A 51 1.52 -5.20 4.63
C TYR A 51 2.34 -4.30 3.72
N VAL A 52 2.62 -3.09 4.18
CA VAL A 52 3.58 -2.20 3.53
C VAL A 52 4.60 -1.69 4.55
N ALA A 53 5.74 -1.20 4.07
CA ALA A 53 6.71 -0.45 4.83
C ALA A 53 6.84 0.96 4.25
N THR A 54 7.18 1.94 5.08
CA THR A 54 7.52 3.30 4.65
C THR A 54 9.01 3.55 4.94
N PRO A 55 9.93 3.09 4.07
CA PRO A 55 11.36 3.16 4.35
C PRO A 55 11.89 4.60 4.35
N ASP A 56 11.17 5.53 3.70
CA ASP A 56 11.43 6.96 3.71
C ASP A 56 10.11 7.74 3.63
N ALA A 57 10.18 9.07 3.78
CA ALA A 57 9.01 9.94 3.81
C ALA A 57 8.25 10.04 2.48
N GLY A 58 8.82 9.54 1.38
CA GLY A 58 8.25 9.67 0.04
C GLY A 58 7.87 8.36 -0.62
N THR A 59 8.15 7.21 0.00
CA THR A 59 7.89 5.91 -0.62
C THR A 59 7.20 4.91 0.29
N VAL A 60 6.47 4.01 -0.36
CA VAL A 60 5.78 2.87 0.23
C VAL A 60 6.27 1.60 -0.45
N GLU A 61 6.64 0.60 0.33
CA GLU A 61 7.23 -0.64 -0.13
C GLU A 61 6.30 -1.81 0.21
N LEU A 62 5.99 -2.67 -0.77
CA LEU A 62 5.21 -3.87 -0.51
C LEU A 62 6.07 -4.88 0.27
N THR A 63 5.59 -5.34 1.43
CA THR A 63 6.32 -6.35 2.22
C THR A 63 6.00 -7.76 1.72
N PRO A 64 6.81 -8.78 2.08
CA PRO A 64 6.48 -10.18 1.81
C PRO A 64 5.10 -10.57 2.37
N ARG A 65 4.76 -10.09 3.59
CA ARG A 65 3.46 -10.33 4.22
C ARG A 65 2.30 -9.70 3.44
N GLY A 66 2.47 -8.46 2.98
CA GLY A 66 1.47 -7.80 2.12
C GLY A 66 1.27 -8.55 0.81
N TYR A 67 2.37 -9.04 0.22
CA TYR A 67 2.33 -9.87 -0.98
C TYR A 67 1.64 -11.22 -0.76
N GLU A 68 1.89 -11.92 0.35
CA GLU A 68 1.18 -13.15 0.70
C GLU A 68 -0.31 -12.92 0.93
N ALA A 69 -0.67 -11.81 1.59
CA ALA A 69 -2.06 -11.40 1.73
C ALA A 69 -2.69 -11.21 0.33
N LEU A 70 -1.93 -10.66 -0.63
CA LEU A 70 -2.36 -10.41 -2.01
C LEU A 70 -2.72 -11.69 -2.75
N LEU A 71 -1.93 -12.74 -2.53
CA LEU A 71 -2.17 -14.06 -3.09
C LEU A 71 -3.32 -14.80 -2.39
N SER A 72 -3.51 -14.55 -1.09
CA SER A 72 -4.49 -15.27 -0.27
C SER A 72 -5.89 -14.64 -0.28
N ASN A 73 -6.06 -13.46 -0.90
CA ASN A 73 -7.30 -12.66 -0.86
C ASN A 73 -7.76 -12.35 0.59
N LYS A 74 -6.81 -12.13 1.51
CA LYS A 74 -7.04 -11.95 2.95
C LYS A 74 -6.85 -10.49 3.41
N PHE A 75 -7.69 -9.60 2.90
CA PHE A 75 -7.78 -8.19 3.32
C PHE A 75 -9.17 -7.62 3.10
#